data_AF-A0A7S1TA64-F1
#
_entry.id   AF-A0A7S1TA64-F1
#
_cell.length_a   1.000
_cell.length_b   1.000
_cell.length_c   1.000
_cell.angle_alpha   90.00
_cell.angle_beta   90.00
_cell.angle_gamma   90.00
#
_symmetry.space_group_name_H-M   'P 1'
#
loop_
_entity.id
_entity.type
_entity.pdbx_description
1 polymer ?
#
loop_
_entity_poly.entity_id
_entity_poly.type
_entity_poly.pdbx_seq_one_letter_code
_entity_poly.pdbx_strand_id
1 'polypeptide(L)'
;AEVVPEVVESAEEKAARLEREAHDEARSKALSLGILGAALLAVGVASPEVRLTEELTTLALAGLVGYNLVWGVSHSLHSPLMSVTNAISGMTAVGGLLLMDRSLVPHSVPGWLAALSVGLSCVNIFGGFVMTDRMLGMFKRKGDVDTTGAYVPMAAGLLGTYAVAAVAASGSATSFAAMTEMAYLTSGLACLGAIGGLSSQSTAGLGNKLGITGVTLGVAATLGLIASSGDVPPEAFMQMLGVVTVGGATGFGIAKAVEVTELPQLVAAFHSLVGFAASATSVAGFLSETGEGIEALDPIHKWAIYAGSAIGSITLTGSLVAFAKLQGLVTGPPLNLPGKGYINLAMLASIIAAGAMYNTGDVSGATTALLSSTAIAGLLGLHMTASVGGADMPVMITVLNSYSGWALCTEGFVLSNDLLIVVGALIGSSGAILSYIMCEAMNRSLPNVLLGKMST
;
A
#
# COMPACT_ATOMS: atom_id res chain seq x y z
N ALA A 1 -42.00 -14.32 -31.78
CA ALA A 1 -41.48 -13.37 -30.79
C ALA A 1 -42.32 -12.12 -30.90
N GLU A 2 -43.17 -11.87 -29.92
CA GLU A 2 -44.00 -10.68 -29.85
C GLU A 2 -43.08 -9.49 -29.56
N VAL A 3 -42.98 -8.57 -30.51
CA VAL A 3 -42.18 -7.35 -30.36
C VAL A 3 -42.95 -6.46 -29.39
N VAL A 4 -42.52 -6.45 -28.12
CA VAL A 4 -43.01 -5.49 -27.13
C VAL A 4 -42.69 -4.09 -27.67
N PRO A 5 -43.68 -3.20 -27.85
CA PRO A 5 -43.42 -1.85 -28.33
C PRO A 5 -42.56 -1.12 -27.28
N GLU A 6 -41.44 -0.58 -27.71
CA GLU A 6 -40.60 0.30 -26.90
C GLU A 6 -41.45 1.53 -26.56
N VAL A 7 -41.88 1.64 -25.30
CA VAL A 7 -42.65 2.79 -24.82
C VAL A 7 -41.74 4.00 -24.91
N VAL A 8 -41.93 4.82 -25.95
CA VAL A 8 -41.21 6.08 -26.11
C VAL A 8 -41.72 7.02 -25.03
N GLU A 9 -40.96 7.10 -23.94
CA GLU A 9 -41.18 8.02 -22.83
C GLU A 9 -41.29 9.46 -23.35
N SER A 10 -42.28 10.21 -22.86
CA SER A 10 -42.44 11.61 -23.24
C SER A 10 -41.27 12.45 -22.70
N ALA A 11 -40.98 13.58 -23.35
CA ALA A 11 -39.91 14.48 -22.91
C ALA A 11 -40.11 14.99 -21.47
N GLU A 12 -41.36 15.17 -21.04
CA GLU A 12 -41.73 15.57 -19.68
C GLU A 12 -41.53 14.45 -18.66
N GLU A 13 -41.92 13.21 -18.99
CA GLU A 13 -41.68 12.04 -18.12
C GLU A 13 -40.19 11.77 -17.95
N LYS A 14 -39.41 11.87 -19.03
CA LYS A 14 -37.95 11.74 -18.99
C LYS A 14 -37.32 12.85 -18.14
N ALA A 15 -37.76 14.10 -18.28
CA ALA A 15 -37.26 15.21 -17.47
C ALA A 15 -37.58 15.02 -15.98
N ALA A 16 -38.82 14.62 -15.65
CA ALA A 16 -39.23 14.35 -14.27
C ALA A 16 -38.50 13.14 -13.67
N ARG A 17 -38.21 12.10 -14.45
CA ARG A 17 -37.38 10.97 -14.00
C ARG A 17 -35.96 11.42 -13.70
N LEU A 18 -35.31 12.13 -14.63
CA LEU A 18 -33.95 12.63 -14.44
C LEU A 18 -33.84 13.57 -13.23
N GLU A 19 -34.85 14.42 -12.99
CA GLU A 19 -34.90 15.29 -11.81
C GLU A 19 -35.04 14.48 -10.51
N ARG A 20 -35.89 13.44 -10.49
CA ARG A 20 -36.01 12.53 -9.34
C ARG A 20 -34.72 11.76 -9.09
N GLU A 21 -34.10 11.21 -10.14
CA GLU A 21 -32.83 10.50 -10.06
C GLU A 21 -31.73 11.41 -9.52
N ALA A 22 -31.63 12.65 -10.02
CA ALA A 22 -30.68 13.64 -9.52
C ALA A 22 -30.94 14.02 -8.06
N HIS A 23 -32.20 14.16 -7.66
CA HIS A 23 -32.58 14.46 -6.29
C HIS A 23 -32.29 13.29 -5.33
N ASP A 24 -32.57 12.05 -5.75
CA ASP A 24 -32.26 10.85 -4.98
C ASP A 24 -30.73 10.64 -4.85
N GLU A 25 -29.98 10.90 -5.92
CA GLU A 25 -28.52 10.90 -5.89
C GLU A 25 -27.98 11.97 -4.94
N ALA A 26 -28.49 13.21 -5.02
CA ALA A 26 -28.11 14.30 -4.13
C ALA A 26 -28.43 13.97 -2.66
N ARG A 27 -29.60 13.38 -2.39
CA ARG A 27 -30.00 12.93 -1.04
C ARG A 27 -29.09 11.82 -0.52
N SER A 28 -28.74 10.85 -1.37
CA SER A 28 -27.81 9.78 -1.03
C SER A 28 -26.41 10.31 -0.69
N LYS A 29 -25.89 11.25 -1.49
CA LYS A 29 -24.62 11.95 -1.23
C LYS A 29 -24.67 12.76 0.07
N ALA A 30 -25.75 13.50 0.31
CA ALA A 30 -25.94 14.26 1.54
C ALA A 30 -26.01 13.36 2.78
N LEU A 31 -26.71 12.23 2.71
CA LEU A 31 -26.76 11.25 3.78
C LEU A 31 -25.38 10.64 4.06
N SER A 32 -24.66 10.27 3.00
CA SER A 32 -23.30 9.71 3.10
C SER A 32 -22.34 10.70 3.76
N LEU A 33 -22.42 11.98 3.37
CA LEU A 33 -21.63 13.05 3.98
C LEU A 33 -22.00 13.28 5.45
N GLY A 34 -23.30 13.24 5.78
CA GLY A 34 -23.78 13.35 7.15
C GLY A 34 -23.28 12.20 8.04
N ILE A 35 -23.33 10.95 7.53
CA ILE A 35 -22.81 9.76 8.23
C ILE A 35 -21.29 9.88 8.43
N LEU A 36 -20.55 10.27 7.39
CA LEU A 36 -19.11 10.48 7.49
C LEU A 36 -18.77 11.56 8.52
N GLY A 37 -19.47 12.70 8.49
CA GLY A 37 -19.30 13.77 9.47
C GLY A 37 -19.56 13.31 10.90
N ALA A 38 -20.63 12.56 11.13
CA ALA A 38 -20.93 11.98 12.44
C ALA A 38 -19.85 10.98 12.90
N ALA A 39 -19.34 10.14 12.00
CA ALA A 39 -18.28 9.19 12.30
C ALA A 39 -16.97 9.90 12.67
N LEU A 40 -16.58 10.94 11.93
CA LEU A 40 -15.39 11.74 12.24
C LEU A 40 -15.49 12.43 13.60
N LEU A 41 -16.66 12.98 13.94
CA LEU A 41 -16.90 13.56 15.26
C LEU A 41 -16.81 12.50 16.37
N ALA A 42 -17.35 11.30 16.15
CA ALA A 42 -17.24 10.19 17.10
C ALA A 42 -15.79 9.76 17.31
N VAL A 43 -14.97 9.72 16.25
CA VAL A 43 -13.53 9.46 16.37
C VAL A 43 -12.85 10.57 17.16
N GLY A 44 -13.20 11.83 16.94
CA GLY A 44 -12.67 12.96 17.73
C GLY A 44 -12.99 12.84 19.23
N VAL A 45 -14.19 12.35 19.60
CA VAL A 45 -14.57 12.09 21.00
C VAL A 45 -13.80 10.90 21.58
N ALA A 46 -13.51 9.89 20.77
CA ALA A 46 -12.77 8.69 21.20
C ALA A 46 -11.24 8.88 21.18
N SER A 47 -10.74 9.93 20.53
CA SER A 47 -9.30 10.16 20.36
C SER A 47 -8.66 10.57 21.69
N PRO A 48 -7.63 9.85 22.16
CA PRO A 48 -6.93 10.20 23.39
C PRO A 48 -6.05 11.45 23.22
N GLU A 49 -5.62 11.74 22.00
CA GLU A 49 -4.68 12.82 21.67
C GLU A 49 -5.05 13.56 20.37
N VAL A 50 -4.51 14.77 20.19
CA VAL A 50 -4.66 15.56 18.95
C VAL A 50 -3.94 14.91 17.77
N ARG A 51 -2.84 14.19 18.02
CA ARG A 51 -2.00 13.55 17.00
C ARG A 51 -2.77 12.66 16.04
N LEU A 52 -3.62 11.77 16.56
CA LEU A 52 -4.45 10.92 15.70
C LEU A 52 -5.38 11.75 14.79
N THR A 53 -5.91 12.86 15.28
CA THR A 53 -6.77 13.73 14.46
C THR A 53 -5.99 14.39 13.33
N GLU A 54 -4.71 14.71 13.53
CA GLU A 54 -3.81 15.20 12.48
C GLU A 54 -3.52 14.10 11.46
N GLU A 55 -3.14 12.90 11.90
CA GLU A 55 -2.87 11.74 11.04
C GLU A 55 -4.10 11.32 10.21
N LEU A 56 -5.30 11.35 10.79
CA LEU A 56 -6.56 11.09 10.08
C LEU A 56 -6.89 12.19 9.08
N THR A 57 -6.55 13.44 9.37
CA THR A 57 -6.69 14.55 8.43
C THR A 57 -5.77 14.34 7.23
N THR A 58 -4.51 13.97 7.48
CA THR A 58 -3.53 13.59 6.45
C THR A 58 -4.04 12.42 5.61
N LEU A 59 -4.53 11.34 6.25
CA LEU A 59 -5.12 10.19 5.57
C LEU A 59 -6.28 10.60 4.65
N ALA A 60 -7.22 11.41 5.15
CA ALA A 60 -8.41 11.82 4.42
C ALA A 60 -8.05 12.67 3.19
N LEU A 61 -7.18 13.67 3.36
CA LEU A 61 -6.73 14.53 2.27
C LEU A 61 -5.92 13.75 1.24
N ALA A 62 -4.97 12.92 1.68
CA ALA A 62 -4.18 12.08 0.78
C ALA A 62 -5.05 11.08 0.01
N GLY A 63 -6.04 10.48 0.66
CA GLY A 63 -7.02 9.59 0.02
C GLY A 63 -7.85 10.31 -1.06
N LEU A 64 -8.31 11.54 -0.80
CA LEU A 64 -9.03 12.35 -1.78
C LEU A 64 -8.15 12.76 -2.96
N VAL A 65 -6.90 13.14 -2.71
CA VAL A 65 -5.95 13.46 -3.78
C VAL A 65 -5.67 12.21 -4.62
N GLY A 66 -5.40 11.07 -3.97
CA GLY A 66 -5.18 9.78 -4.65
C GLY A 66 -6.37 9.37 -5.51
N TYR A 67 -7.58 9.53 -5.00
CA TYR A 67 -8.81 9.30 -5.77
C TYR A 67 -8.83 10.10 -7.07
N ASN A 68 -8.61 11.41 -7.00
CA ASN A 68 -8.64 12.28 -8.19
C ASN A 68 -7.50 11.98 -9.18
N LEU A 69 -6.31 11.65 -8.67
CA LEU A 69 -5.16 11.33 -9.53
C LEU A 69 -5.38 10.07 -10.35
N VAL A 70 -5.95 9.02 -9.74
CA VAL A 70 -6.13 7.72 -10.39
C VAL A 70 -7.19 7.77 -11.47
N TRP A 71 -8.28 8.52 -11.27
CA TRP A 71 -9.26 8.79 -12.33
C TRP A 71 -8.67 9.56 -13.51
N GLY A 72 -7.60 10.34 -13.27
CA GLY A 72 -6.88 11.06 -14.32
C GLY A 72 -5.91 10.19 -15.13
N VAL A 73 -5.66 8.93 -14.74
CA VAL A 73 -4.71 8.05 -15.44
C VAL A 73 -5.29 7.57 -16.78
N SER A 74 -4.46 7.54 -17.81
CA SER A 74 -4.88 6.99 -19.10
C SER A 74 -5.15 5.48 -19.00
N HIS A 75 -6.26 5.00 -19.55
CA HIS A 75 -6.65 3.58 -19.51
C HIS A 75 -5.55 2.61 -19.97
N SER A 76 -4.77 2.98 -20.98
CA SER A 76 -3.67 2.15 -21.48
C SER A 76 -2.44 2.09 -20.54
N LEU A 77 -2.41 2.95 -19.53
CA LEU A 77 -1.35 3.04 -18.51
C LEU A 77 -1.76 2.41 -17.17
N HIS A 78 -2.90 1.71 -17.08
CA HIS A 78 -3.32 1.00 -15.87
C HIS A 78 -2.33 -0.09 -15.43
N SER A 79 -1.70 -0.81 -16.37
CA SER A 79 -0.66 -1.79 -16.02
C SER A 79 0.63 -1.13 -15.48
N PRO A 80 1.18 -0.08 -16.12
CA PRO A 80 2.20 0.77 -15.51
C PRO A 80 1.79 1.36 -14.15
N LEU A 81 0.52 1.73 -13.95
CA LEU A 81 0.03 2.24 -12.68
C LEU A 81 0.12 1.19 -11.57
N MET A 82 -0.29 -0.05 -11.83
CA MET A 82 -0.11 -1.16 -10.89
C MET A 82 1.37 -1.36 -10.54
N SER A 83 2.25 -1.28 -11.54
CA SER A 83 3.69 -1.43 -11.33
C SER A 83 4.31 -0.29 -10.52
N VAL A 84 3.95 0.98 -10.79
CA VAL A 84 4.51 2.14 -10.08
C VAL A 84 3.99 2.23 -8.65
N THR A 85 2.71 1.94 -8.42
CA THR A 85 2.14 1.89 -7.06
C THR A 85 2.77 0.77 -6.25
N ASN A 86 3.01 -0.38 -6.86
CA ASN A 86 3.77 -1.46 -6.24
C ASN A 86 5.22 -1.03 -5.93
N ALA A 87 5.93 -0.37 -6.83
CA ALA A 87 7.30 0.11 -6.55
C ALA A 87 7.34 1.08 -5.36
N ILE A 88 6.37 2.01 -5.32
CA ILE A 88 6.23 3.00 -4.25
C ILE A 88 5.82 2.33 -2.93
N SER A 89 5.01 1.27 -2.93
CA SER A 89 4.59 0.57 -1.71
C SER A 89 5.76 -0.13 -0.98
N GLY A 90 6.91 -0.28 -1.64
CA GLY A 90 8.17 -0.66 -1.01
C GLY A 90 8.69 0.36 0.02
N MET A 91 8.00 1.47 0.21
CA MET A 91 8.22 2.43 1.30
C MET A 91 8.04 1.83 2.71
N THR A 92 7.50 0.62 2.83
CA THR A 92 7.65 -0.24 4.02
C THR A 92 9.11 -0.34 4.51
N ALA A 93 10.11 -0.10 3.64
CA ALA A 93 11.51 0.03 4.03
C ALA A 93 11.74 1.11 5.09
N VAL A 94 11.01 2.23 5.06
CA VAL A 94 11.11 3.31 6.06
C VAL A 94 10.78 2.77 7.45
N GLY A 95 9.68 2.01 7.57
CA GLY A 95 9.30 1.44 8.86
C GLY A 95 10.26 0.36 9.35
N GLY A 96 10.72 -0.49 8.44
CA GLY A 96 11.79 -1.45 8.74
C GLY A 96 13.07 -0.78 9.24
N LEU A 97 13.54 0.30 8.59
CA LEU A 97 14.77 1.02 8.98
C LEU A 97 14.67 1.63 10.38
N LEU A 98 13.50 2.13 10.77
CA LEU A 98 13.25 2.69 12.09
C LEU A 98 13.30 1.61 13.19
N LEU A 99 12.93 0.37 12.86
CA LEU A 99 12.87 -0.77 13.79
C LEU A 99 14.12 -1.68 13.79
N MET A 100 15.10 -1.44 12.91
CA MET A 100 16.32 -2.25 12.85
C MET A 100 17.18 -2.09 14.12
N ASP A 101 17.72 -3.22 14.61
CA ASP A 101 18.70 -3.27 15.69
C ASP A 101 19.90 -2.35 15.37
N ARG A 102 20.47 -1.71 16.40
CA ARG A 102 21.65 -0.85 16.27
C ARG A 102 22.94 -1.68 16.33
N SER A 103 23.05 -2.72 15.49
CA SER A 103 24.19 -3.65 15.45
C SER A 103 24.51 -4.09 14.01
N LEU A 104 25.66 -4.73 13.77
CA LEU A 104 25.98 -5.25 12.43
C LEU A 104 25.10 -6.43 12.02
N VAL A 105 24.75 -7.28 12.99
CA VAL A 105 23.93 -8.48 12.81
C VAL A 105 22.77 -8.39 13.80
N PRO A 106 21.51 -8.65 13.40
CA PRO A 106 20.41 -8.64 14.34
C PRO A 106 20.60 -9.71 15.42
N HIS A 107 20.28 -9.36 16.66
CA HIS A 107 20.40 -10.25 17.81
C HIS A 107 19.04 -10.63 18.39
N SER A 108 17.98 -9.93 17.98
CA SER A 108 16.61 -10.14 18.42
C SER A 108 15.72 -10.63 17.27
N VAL A 109 14.62 -11.32 17.59
CA VAL A 109 13.60 -11.68 16.58
C VAL A 109 13.03 -10.43 15.89
N PRO A 110 12.67 -9.34 16.60
CA PRO A 110 12.24 -8.10 15.98
C PRO A 110 13.28 -7.51 15.02
N GLY A 111 14.56 -7.52 15.41
CA GLY A 111 15.66 -7.04 14.56
C GLY A 111 15.78 -7.83 13.25
N TRP A 112 15.60 -9.15 13.30
CA TRP A 112 15.56 -9.99 12.09
C TRP A 112 14.34 -9.68 11.21
N LEU A 113 13.16 -9.52 11.81
CA LEU A 113 11.94 -9.15 11.08
C LEU A 113 12.07 -7.77 10.41
N ALA A 114 12.62 -6.79 11.12
CA ALA A 114 12.89 -5.45 10.58
C ALA A 114 13.91 -5.49 9.43
N ALA A 115 15.03 -6.21 9.59
CA ALA A 115 16.03 -6.35 8.53
C ALA A 115 15.47 -7.07 7.29
N LEU A 116 14.67 -8.12 7.47
CA LEU A 116 13.98 -8.81 6.37
C LEU A 116 12.96 -7.91 5.69
N SER A 117 12.20 -7.12 6.45
CA SER A 117 11.28 -6.10 5.92
C SER A 117 12.04 -5.15 4.99
N VAL A 118 13.11 -4.48 5.48
CA VAL A 118 13.92 -3.57 4.65
C VAL A 118 14.45 -4.25 3.40
N GLY A 119 15.00 -5.47 3.52
CA GLY A 119 15.56 -6.20 2.39
C GLY A 119 14.52 -6.48 1.30
N LEU A 120 13.36 -7.02 1.69
CA LEU A 120 12.28 -7.36 0.78
C LEU A 120 11.58 -6.13 0.20
N SER A 121 11.42 -5.07 0.99
CA SER A 121 10.99 -3.76 0.53
C SER A 121 11.94 -3.20 -0.54
N CYS A 122 13.26 -3.37 -0.38
CA CYS A 122 14.24 -2.96 -1.40
C CYS A 122 14.17 -3.82 -2.67
N VAL A 123 13.91 -5.14 -2.56
CA VAL A 123 13.62 -5.97 -3.74
C VAL A 123 12.44 -5.38 -4.51
N ASN A 124 11.38 -5.01 -3.80
CA ASN A 124 10.17 -4.43 -4.38
C ASN A 124 10.40 -3.04 -5.00
N ILE A 125 11.12 -2.13 -4.33
CA ILE A 125 11.45 -0.79 -4.86
C ILE A 125 12.19 -0.90 -6.18
N PHE A 126 13.35 -1.56 -6.16
CA PHE A 126 14.25 -1.59 -7.32
C PHE A 126 13.64 -2.41 -8.46
N GLY A 127 13.04 -3.55 -8.13
CA GLY A 127 12.36 -4.37 -9.11
C GLY A 127 11.17 -3.66 -9.74
N GLY A 128 10.29 -3.06 -8.92
CA GLY A 128 9.09 -2.36 -9.39
C GLY A 128 9.40 -1.16 -10.30
N PHE A 129 10.40 -0.35 -9.98
CA PHE A 129 10.76 0.77 -10.86
C PHE A 129 11.38 0.32 -12.18
N VAL A 130 12.17 -0.77 -12.18
CA VAL A 130 12.70 -1.38 -13.42
C VAL A 130 11.56 -1.93 -14.27
N MET A 131 10.60 -2.64 -13.66
CA MET A 131 9.42 -3.14 -14.37
C MET A 131 8.61 -2.01 -14.98
N THR A 132 8.37 -0.95 -14.20
CA THR A 132 7.63 0.24 -14.66
C THR A 132 8.32 0.87 -15.86
N ASP A 133 9.65 1.05 -15.80
CA ASP A 133 10.43 1.59 -16.92
C ASP A 133 10.31 0.73 -18.19
N ARG A 134 10.36 -0.60 -18.04
CA ARG A 134 10.19 -1.55 -19.16
C ARG A 134 8.80 -1.50 -19.75
N MET A 135 7.75 -1.46 -18.93
CA MET A 135 6.36 -1.31 -19.39
C MET A 135 6.17 0.00 -20.16
N LEU A 136 6.70 1.11 -19.64
CA LEU A 136 6.63 2.40 -20.30
C LEU A 136 7.44 2.45 -21.60
N GLY A 137 8.56 1.74 -21.65
CA GLY A 137 9.39 1.59 -22.84
C GLY A 137 8.66 0.96 -24.03
N MET A 138 7.63 0.14 -23.79
CA MET A 138 6.82 -0.47 -24.86
C MET A 138 5.97 0.56 -25.63
N PHE A 139 5.70 1.72 -25.04
CA PHE A 139 4.91 2.78 -25.67
C PHE A 139 5.79 3.74 -26.51
N LYS A 140 7.13 3.70 -26.36
CA LYS A 140 8.05 4.53 -27.14
C LYS A 140 8.11 4.04 -28.59
N ARG A 141 7.93 4.95 -29.54
CA ARG A 141 8.03 4.64 -30.99
C ARG A 141 9.45 4.91 -31.49
N LYS A 142 9.79 4.29 -32.62
CA LYS A 142 11.05 4.60 -33.32
C LYS A 142 11.07 6.08 -33.70
N GLY A 143 12.06 6.83 -33.21
CA GLY A 143 12.23 8.26 -33.48
C GLY A 143 11.69 9.20 -32.39
N ASP A 144 11.00 8.69 -31.36
CA ASP A 144 10.66 9.51 -30.19
C ASP A 144 11.94 9.91 -29.44
N VAL A 145 11.98 11.16 -28.95
CA VAL A 145 13.14 11.70 -28.19
C VAL A 145 13.21 11.05 -26.82
N ASP A 146 14.39 10.55 -26.44
CA ASP A 146 14.58 9.99 -25.10
C ASP A 146 14.74 11.10 -24.05
N THR A 147 13.67 11.38 -23.33
CA THR A 147 13.65 12.38 -22.25
C THR A 147 14.05 11.79 -20.89
N THR A 148 14.36 10.49 -20.80
CA THR A 148 14.66 9.80 -19.53
C THR A 148 15.75 10.50 -18.71
N GLY A 149 16.78 11.03 -19.37
CA GLY A 149 17.88 11.75 -18.73
C GLY A 149 17.55 13.17 -18.27
N ALA A 150 16.49 13.78 -18.82
CA ALA A 150 16.13 15.18 -18.54
C ALA A 150 15.69 15.41 -17.09
N TYR A 151 15.26 14.36 -16.40
CA TYR A 151 14.74 14.43 -15.03
C TYR A 151 15.80 14.05 -13.97
N VAL A 152 16.99 13.60 -14.36
CA VAL A 152 18.10 13.30 -13.43
C VAL A 152 18.54 14.55 -12.64
N PRO A 153 18.64 15.76 -13.25
CA PRO A 153 18.98 16.97 -12.50
C PRO A 153 17.97 17.32 -11.40
N MET A 154 16.68 17.00 -11.59
CA MET A 154 15.65 17.20 -10.56
C MET A 154 15.94 16.31 -9.34
N ALA A 155 16.16 15.01 -9.54
CA ALA A 155 16.45 14.07 -8.47
C ALA A 155 17.76 14.45 -7.74
N ALA A 156 18.82 14.74 -8.49
CA ALA A 156 20.12 15.13 -7.94
C ALA A 156 20.04 16.46 -7.18
N GLY A 157 19.32 17.45 -7.72
CA GLY A 157 19.13 18.75 -7.08
C GLY A 157 18.35 18.63 -5.77
N LEU A 158 17.31 17.79 -5.73
CA LEU A 158 16.51 17.57 -4.54
C LEU A 158 17.31 16.87 -3.43
N LEU A 159 18.03 15.80 -3.76
CA LEU A 159 18.89 15.09 -2.80
C LEU A 159 20.07 15.96 -2.34
N GLY A 160 20.67 16.74 -3.25
CA GLY A 160 21.72 17.70 -2.90
C GLY A 160 21.22 18.78 -1.95
N THR A 161 20.02 19.31 -2.18
CA THR A 161 19.39 20.29 -1.28
C THR A 161 19.08 19.68 0.09
N TYR A 162 18.57 18.45 0.13
CA TYR A 162 18.36 17.72 1.37
C TYR A 162 19.68 17.54 2.14
N ALA A 163 20.76 17.11 1.48
CA ALA A 163 22.06 16.91 2.12
C ALA A 163 22.60 18.22 2.74
N VAL A 164 22.48 19.35 2.04
CA VAL A 164 22.87 20.66 2.55
C VAL A 164 22.00 21.07 3.75
N ALA A 165 20.68 20.87 3.64
CA ALA A 165 19.75 21.18 4.73
C ALA A 165 20.02 20.31 5.96
N ALA A 166 20.35 19.02 5.78
CA ALA A 166 20.65 18.10 6.87
C ALA A 166 21.90 18.53 7.65
N VAL A 167 22.94 18.98 6.95
CA VAL A 167 24.14 19.57 7.56
C VAL A 167 23.81 20.88 8.28
N ALA A 168 22.98 21.75 7.69
CA ALA A 168 22.59 22.99 8.34
C ALA A 168 21.74 22.77 9.60
N ALA A 169 20.92 21.71 9.63
CA ALA A 169 20.05 21.36 10.74
C ALA A 169 20.72 20.50 11.82
N SER A 170 21.91 19.95 11.58
CA SER A 170 22.55 18.96 12.46
C SER A 170 22.88 19.47 13.87
N GLY A 171 22.89 20.79 14.08
CA GLY A 171 23.12 21.41 15.39
C GLY A 171 21.89 21.48 16.29
N SER A 172 20.70 21.09 15.80
CA SER A 172 19.43 21.21 16.54
C SER A 172 18.50 20.05 16.20
N ALA A 173 18.21 19.19 17.18
CA ALA A 173 17.30 18.05 17.01
C ALA A 173 15.91 18.50 16.51
N THR A 174 15.38 19.61 17.02
CA THR A 174 14.10 20.18 16.58
C THR A 174 14.16 20.64 15.12
N SER A 175 15.25 21.28 14.70
CA SER A 175 15.41 21.72 13.31
C SER A 175 15.58 20.55 12.36
N PHE A 176 16.28 19.49 12.79
CA PHE A 176 16.47 18.28 12.01
C PHE A 176 15.15 17.52 11.82
N ALA A 177 14.35 17.38 12.89
CA ALA A 177 13.03 16.79 12.82
C ALA A 177 12.11 17.56 11.86
N ALA A 178 12.02 18.89 12.01
CA ALA A 178 11.20 19.73 11.12
C ALA A 178 11.63 19.64 9.64
N MET A 179 12.94 19.59 9.38
CA MET A 179 13.45 19.38 8.02
C MET A 179 13.09 17.99 7.49
N THR A 180 13.16 16.95 8.33
CA THR A 180 12.78 15.58 7.97
C THR A 180 11.31 15.51 7.57
N GLU A 181 10.41 16.16 8.33
CA GLU A 181 9.00 16.24 7.97
C GLU A 181 8.78 16.96 6.62
N MET A 182 9.53 18.02 6.34
CA MET A 182 9.45 18.68 5.03
C MET A 182 10.01 17.81 3.90
N ALA A 183 11.03 16.99 4.16
CA ALA A 183 11.54 16.01 3.20
C ALA A 183 10.53 14.89 2.95
N TYR A 184 9.82 14.44 3.98
CA TYR A 184 8.70 13.51 3.91
C TYR A 184 7.54 14.07 3.11
N LEU A 185 7.10 15.31 3.36
CA LEU A 185 6.09 15.97 2.54
C LEU A 185 6.53 16.04 1.06
N THR A 186 7.78 16.42 0.81
CA THR A 186 8.32 16.53 -0.56
C THR A 186 8.39 15.16 -1.25
N SER A 187 8.76 14.11 -0.52
CA SER A 187 8.71 12.73 -0.99
C SER A 187 7.29 12.30 -1.35
N GLY A 188 6.32 12.58 -0.48
CA GLY A 188 4.90 12.30 -0.72
C GLY A 188 4.37 13.02 -1.96
N LEU A 189 4.70 14.31 -2.13
CA LEU A 189 4.34 15.08 -3.33
C LEU A 189 4.95 14.50 -4.61
N ALA A 190 6.20 14.03 -4.55
CA ALA A 190 6.84 13.36 -5.68
C ALA A 190 6.15 12.01 -6.00
N CYS A 191 5.76 11.23 -5.00
CA CYS A 191 4.98 10.00 -5.18
C CYS A 191 3.58 10.27 -5.76
N LEU A 192 2.90 11.34 -5.34
CA LEU A 192 1.64 11.79 -5.93
C LEU A 192 1.84 12.21 -7.40
N GLY A 193 2.90 12.97 -7.67
CA GLY A 193 3.32 13.34 -9.03
C GLY A 193 3.68 12.14 -9.90
N ALA A 194 4.13 11.03 -9.30
CA ALA A 194 4.39 9.79 -10.02
C ALA A 194 3.11 9.27 -10.69
N ILE A 195 2.00 9.19 -9.94
CA ILE A 195 0.70 8.77 -10.46
C ILE A 195 0.13 9.82 -11.42
N GLY A 196 0.19 11.10 -11.04
CA GLY A 196 -0.27 12.19 -11.92
C GLY A 196 0.45 12.21 -13.28
N GLY A 197 1.71 11.80 -13.32
CA GLY A 197 2.49 11.65 -14.55
C GLY A 197 1.95 10.58 -15.50
N LEU A 198 1.19 9.59 -15.02
CA LEU A 198 0.55 8.56 -15.85
C LEU A 198 -0.77 9.02 -16.50
N SER A 199 -1.14 10.31 -16.37
CA SER A 199 -2.29 10.88 -17.08
C SER A 199 -2.14 10.87 -18.60
N SER A 200 -0.91 10.87 -19.10
CA SER A 200 -0.61 10.73 -20.52
C SER A 200 0.71 9.99 -20.76
N GLN A 201 0.86 9.42 -21.95
CA GLN A 201 2.01 8.64 -22.37
C GLN A 201 3.26 9.52 -22.49
N SER A 202 3.09 10.79 -22.85
CA SER A 202 4.19 11.75 -22.94
C SER A 202 4.75 12.13 -21.56
N THR A 203 3.92 12.14 -20.52
CA THR A 203 4.31 12.45 -19.14
C THR A 203 4.66 11.22 -18.30
N ALA A 204 4.33 10.00 -18.77
CA ALA A 204 4.49 8.78 -17.99
C ALA A 204 5.96 8.53 -17.57
N GLY A 205 6.92 8.88 -18.43
CA GLY A 205 8.35 8.82 -18.09
C GLY A 205 8.74 9.73 -16.93
N LEU A 206 8.20 10.95 -16.87
CA LEU A 206 8.37 11.86 -15.73
C LEU A 206 7.75 11.24 -14.47
N GLY A 207 6.55 10.63 -14.59
CA GLY A 207 5.89 9.94 -13.49
C GLY A 207 6.78 8.89 -12.83
N ASN A 208 7.40 8.02 -13.63
CA ASN A 208 8.33 7.01 -13.10
C ASN A 208 9.53 7.64 -12.37
N LYS A 209 10.10 8.73 -12.90
CA LYS A 209 11.23 9.44 -12.28
C LYS A 209 10.86 10.18 -11.00
N LEU A 210 9.67 10.76 -10.94
CA LEU A 210 9.13 11.36 -9.72
C LEU A 210 8.95 10.29 -8.62
N GLY A 211 8.44 9.12 -8.97
CA GLY A 211 8.33 7.99 -8.04
C GLY A 211 9.70 7.57 -7.47
N ILE A 212 10.70 7.36 -8.33
CA ILE A 212 12.07 7.05 -7.90
C ILE A 212 12.62 8.14 -6.98
N THR A 213 12.41 9.41 -7.34
CA THR A 213 12.88 10.57 -6.57
C THR A 213 12.22 10.62 -5.19
N GLY A 214 10.90 10.43 -5.12
CA GLY A 214 10.15 10.40 -3.87
C GLY A 214 10.64 9.30 -2.93
N VAL A 215 10.63 8.05 -3.41
CA VAL A 215 11.10 6.90 -2.59
C VAL A 215 12.54 7.10 -2.12
N THR A 216 13.44 7.57 -3.00
CA THR A 216 14.84 7.82 -2.63
C THR A 216 14.95 8.91 -1.57
N LEU A 217 14.22 10.02 -1.70
CA LEU A 217 14.22 11.10 -0.72
C LEU A 217 13.63 10.62 0.62
N GLY A 218 12.54 9.85 0.60
CA GLY A 218 11.92 9.28 1.80
C GLY A 218 12.90 8.43 2.60
N VAL A 219 13.54 7.46 1.93
CA VAL A 219 14.56 6.60 2.54
C VAL A 219 15.77 7.41 3.04
N ALA A 220 16.25 8.38 2.26
CA ALA A 220 17.35 9.25 2.66
C ALA A 220 17.00 10.10 3.89
N ALA A 221 15.78 10.64 3.95
CA ALA A 221 15.27 11.40 5.09
C ALA A 221 15.22 10.55 6.36
N THR A 222 14.72 9.31 6.26
CA THR A 222 14.71 8.36 7.38
C THR A 222 16.12 8.00 7.86
N LEU A 223 17.05 7.73 6.94
CA LEU A 223 18.44 7.46 7.31
C LEU A 223 19.11 8.66 7.99
N GLY A 224 18.84 9.88 7.50
CA GLY A 224 19.31 11.09 8.16
C GLY A 224 18.72 11.28 9.56
N LEU A 225 17.42 11.00 9.73
CA LEU A 225 16.77 11.04 11.05
C LEU A 225 17.44 10.08 12.02
N ILE A 226 17.70 8.85 11.60
CA ILE A 226 18.44 7.84 12.38
C ILE A 226 19.86 8.35 12.69
N ALA A 227 20.57 8.97 11.74
CA ALA A 227 21.89 9.53 11.99
C ALA A 227 21.86 10.70 12.99
N SER A 228 20.77 11.47 13.02
CA SER A 228 20.61 12.61 13.91
C SER A 228 20.24 12.22 15.35
N SER A 229 19.77 10.99 15.60
CA SER A 229 19.26 10.58 16.93
C SER A 229 20.35 10.39 17.99
N GLY A 230 21.63 10.44 17.61
CA GLY A 230 22.78 10.21 18.50
C GLY A 230 23.04 8.72 18.76
N ASP A 231 24.31 8.37 19.02
CA ASP A 231 24.82 7.05 19.42
C ASP A 231 24.43 5.85 18.53
N VAL A 232 24.22 6.06 17.22
CA VAL A 232 24.10 4.95 16.26
C VAL A 232 25.50 4.49 15.84
N PRO A 233 25.91 3.25 16.16
CA PRO A 233 27.24 2.76 15.83
C PRO A 233 27.39 2.62 14.30
N PRO A 234 28.59 2.85 13.73
CA PRO A 234 28.85 2.67 12.30
C PRO A 234 28.41 1.30 11.77
N GLU A 235 28.48 0.27 12.61
CA GLU A 235 28.02 -1.09 12.37
C GLU A 235 26.54 -1.19 11.98
N ALA A 236 25.67 -0.38 12.60
CA ALA A 236 24.26 -0.34 12.25
C ALA A 236 24.04 0.23 10.84
N PHE A 237 24.80 1.26 10.45
CA PHE A 237 24.75 1.80 9.09
C PHE A 237 25.29 0.81 8.06
N MET A 238 26.33 0.03 8.41
CA MET A 238 26.82 -1.05 7.55
C MET A 238 25.76 -2.14 7.34
N GLN A 239 25.01 -2.50 8.37
CA GLN A 239 23.88 -3.43 8.25
C GLN A 239 22.79 -2.86 7.33
N MET A 240 22.32 -1.64 7.59
CA MET A 240 21.27 -0.98 6.78
C MET A 240 21.69 -0.90 5.32
N LEU A 241 22.91 -0.42 5.04
CA LEU A 241 23.44 -0.33 3.68
C LEU A 241 23.57 -1.71 3.03
N GLY A 242 24.04 -2.71 3.76
CA GLY A 242 24.17 -4.09 3.28
C GLY A 242 22.82 -4.68 2.87
N VAL A 243 21.80 -4.55 3.73
CA VAL A 243 20.44 -5.03 3.47
C VAL A 243 19.81 -4.31 2.28
N VAL A 244 19.89 -2.98 2.23
CA VAL A 244 19.38 -2.17 1.12
C VAL A 244 20.05 -2.55 -0.20
N THR A 245 21.38 -2.73 -0.19
CA THR A 245 22.16 -3.08 -1.39
C THR A 245 21.82 -4.47 -1.90
N VAL A 246 21.76 -5.47 -1.01
CA VAL A 246 21.44 -6.86 -1.39
C VAL A 246 20.01 -6.96 -1.91
N GLY A 247 19.05 -6.35 -1.21
CA GLY A 247 17.66 -6.30 -1.63
C GLY A 247 17.50 -5.60 -2.98
N GLY A 248 18.08 -4.41 -3.13
CA GLY A 248 18.01 -3.63 -4.36
C GLY A 248 18.66 -4.33 -5.56
N ALA A 249 19.84 -4.92 -5.38
CA ALA A 249 20.52 -5.69 -6.42
C ALA A 249 19.70 -6.92 -6.86
N THR A 250 19.07 -7.61 -5.89
CA THR A 250 18.21 -8.77 -6.16
C THR A 250 16.97 -8.36 -6.94
N GLY A 251 16.26 -7.32 -6.50
CA GLY A 251 15.07 -6.79 -7.19
C GLY A 251 15.39 -6.33 -8.62
N PHE A 252 16.47 -5.57 -8.79
CA PHE A 252 16.96 -5.16 -10.10
C PHE A 252 17.28 -6.35 -11.00
N GLY A 253 17.99 -7.36 -10.48
CA GLY A 253 18.35 -8.57 -11.22
C GLY A 253 17.14 -9.35 -11.72
N ILE A 254 16.17 -9.61 -10.83
CA ILE A 254 14.93 -10.33 -11.15
C ILE A 254 14.13 -9.54 -12.21
N ALA A 255 13.88 -8.25 -11.96
CA ALA A 255 13.07 -7.44 -12.86
C ALA A 255 13.70 -7.22 -14.23
N LYS A 256 15.03 -7.35 -14.37
CA LYS A 256 15.72 -7.31 -15.67
C LYS A 256 15.65 -8.64 -16.42
N ALA A 257 15.63 -9.76 -15.70
CA ALA A 257 15.69 -11.10 -16.28
C ALA A 257 14.34 -11.61 -16.83
N VAL A 258 13.23 -11.21 -16.20
CA VAL A 258 11.87 -11.70 -16.54
C VAL A 258 11.39 -11.16 -17.90
N GLU A 259 10.61 -11.93 -18.64
CA GLU A 259 10.05 -11.47 -19.92
C GLU A 259 8.92 -10.43 -19.73
N VAL A 260 8.66 -9.62 -20.75
CA VAL A 260 7.63 -8.56 -20.67
C VAL A 260 6.21 -9.15 -20.51
N THR A 261 5.99 -10.33 -21.10
CA THR A 261 4.76 -11.13 -20.98
C THR A 261 4.51 -11.64 -19.56
N GLU A 262 5.56 -11.75 -18.75
CA GLU A 262 5.53 -12.27 -17.39
C GLU A 262 5.46 -11.18 -16.30
N LEU A 263 5.39 -9.92 -16.70
CA LEU A 263 5.34 -8.80 -15.75
C LEU A 263 4.11 -8.84 -14.81
N PRO A 264 2.90 -9.26 -15.24
CA PRO A 264 1.75 -9.31 -14.32
C PRO A 264 1.96 -10.23 -13.12
N GLN A 265 2.52 -11.43 -13.31
CA GLN A 265 2.81 -12.31 -12.18
C GLN A 265 3.97 -11.78 -11.33
N LEU A 266 4.96 -11.11 -11.93
CA LEU A 266 6.04 -10.51 -11.16
C LEU A 266 5.52 -9.36 -10.26
N VAL A 267 4.53 -8.58 -10.73
CA VAL A 267 3.85 -7.58 -9.89
C VAL A 267 3.21 -8.26 -8.69
N ALA A 268 2.47 -9.36 -8.90
CA ALA A 268 1.89 -10.12 -7.79
C ALA A 268 2.95 -10.67 -6.82
N ALA A 269 4.08 -11.18 -7.32
CA ALA A 269 5.16 -11.68 -6.48
C ALA A 269 5.76 -10.56 -5.62
N PHE A 270 6.09 -9.42 -6.20
CA PHE A 270 6.69 -8.28 -5.47
C PHE A 270 5.74 -7.66 -4.46
N HIS A 271 4.46 -7.65 -4.78
CA HIS A 271 3.44 -7.17 -3.88
C HIS A 271 3.26 -8.07 -2.65
N SER A 272 3.52 -9.38 -2.78
CA SER A 272 3.61 -10.26 -1.60
C SER A 272 4.72 -9.86 -0.63
N LEU A 273 5.84 -9.31 -1.14
CA LEU A 273 6.97 -8.84 -0.33
C LEU A 273 6.57 -7.64 0.53
N VAL A 274 5.72 -6.77 0.01
CA VAL A 274 5.17 -5.63 0.74
C VAL A 274 4.23 -6.09 1.85
N GLY A 275 3.37 -7.07 1.55
CA GLY A 275 2.52 -7.70 2.57
C GLY A 275 3.33 -8.33 3.70
N PHE A 276 4.42 -9.03 3.36
CA PHE A 276 5.35 -9.54 4.37
C PHE A 276 5.99 -8.41 5.17
N ALA A 277 6.54 -7.38 4.50
CA ALA A 277 7.23 -6.27 5.13
C ALA A 277 6.35 -5.57 6.16
N ALA A 278 5.11 -5.20 5.79
CA ALA A 278 4.15 -4.56 6.68
C ALA A 278 3.73 -5.46 7.87
N SER A 279 3.56 -6.77 7.62
CA SER A 279 3.22 -7.72 8.69
C SER A 279 4.39 -7.92 9.65
N ALA A 280 5.60 -8.04 9.12
CA ALA A 280 6.83 -8.20 9.87
C ALA A 280 7.15 -6.95 10.71
N THR A 281 6.95 -5.73 10.19
CA THR A 281 7.18 -4.49 10.96
C THR A 281 6.16 -4.31 12.06
N SER A 282 4.89 -4.65 11.81
CA SER A 282 3.85 -4.65 12.85
C SER A 282 4.19 -5.62 13.99
N VAL A 283 4.58 -6.85 13.66
CA VAL A 283 4.99 -7.86 14.66
C VAL A 283 6.30 -7.46 15.36
N ALA A 284 7.26 -6.89 14.63
CA ALA A 284 8.52 -6.42 15.20
C ALA A 284 8.31 -5.28 16.19
N GLY A 285 7.53 -4.25 15.82
CA GLY A 285 7.19 -3.13 16.69
C GLY A 285 6.54 -3.60 17.99
N PHE A 286 5.52 -4.46 17.87
CA PHE A 286 4.87 -5.09 19.03
C PHE A 286 5.86 -5.80 19.97
N LEU A 287 6.71 -6.66 19.41
CA LEU A 287 7.65 -7.47 20.20
C LEU A 287 8.77 -6.62 20.83
N SER A 288 9.19 -5.53 20.17
CA SER A 288 10.19 -4.60 20.69
C SER A 288 9.67 -3.74 21.85
N GLU A 289 8.39 -3.38 21.84
CA GLU A 289 7.76 -2.52 22.86
C GLU A 289 7.35 -3.26 24.15
N THR A 290 7.46 -4.60 24.18
CA THR A 290 7.14 -5.41 25.37
C THR A 290 7.99 -5.09 26.62
N GLY A 291 9.05 -4.30 26.49
CA GLY A 291 9.88 -3.80 27.60
C GLY A 291 9.32 -2.57 28.34
N GLU A 292 8.59 -1.69 27.66
CA GLU A 292 7.87 -0.54 28.27
C GLU A 292 6.41 -0.90 28.60
N GLY A 293 5.91 -1.98 28.00
CA GLY A 293 4.61 -2.59 28.27
C GLY A 293 3.54 -2.14 27.28
N ILE A 294 2.88 -3.10 26.62
CA ILE A 294 1.67 -2.91 25.81
C ILE A 294 0.61 -2.05 26.49
N GLU A 295 0.57 -2.05 27.82
CA GLU A 295 -0.38 -1.25 28.61
C GLU A 295 -0.19 0.27 28.41
N ALA A 296 0.99 0.73 28.03
CA ALA A 296 1.29 2.13 27.79
C ALA A 296 0.82 2.64 26.42
N LEU A 297 0.59 1.76 25.45
CA LEU A 297 0.06 2.14 24.13
C LEU A 297 -1.42 2.45 24.22
N ASP A 298 -1.84 3.55 23.58
CA ASP A 298 -3.26 3.83 23.46
C ASP A 298 -3.96 2.80 22.55
N PRO A 299 -5.29 2.66 22.70
CA PRO A 299 -6.07 1.70 21.93
C PRO A 299 -5.91 1.81 20.42
N ILE A 300 -5.64 3.00 19.89
CA ILE A 300 -5.64 3.24 18.44
C ILE A 300 -4.31 2.81 17.83
N HIS A 301 -3.18 3.09 18.49
CA HIS A 301 -1.88 2.51 18.09
C HIS A 301 -1.91 0.99 18.16
N LYS A 302 -2.54 0.41 19.19
CA LYS A 302 -2.78 -1.04 19.28
C LYS A 302 -3.53 -1.56 18.06
N TRP A 303 -4.66 -0.95 17.72
CA TRP A 303 -5.43 -1.34 16.53
C TRP A 303 -4.65 -1.15 15.23
N ALA A 304 -3.80 -0.13 15.12
CA ALA A 304 -2.94 0.08 13.95
C ALA A 304 -1.93 -1.07 13.78
N ILE A 305 -1.21 -1.46 14.85
CA ILE A 305 -0.30 -2.62 14.84
C ILE A 305 -1.05 -3.89 14.41
N TYR A 306 -2.20 -4.15 15.05
CA TYR A 306 -2.99 -5.34 14.78
C TYR A 306 -3.53 -5.40 13.35
N ALA A 307 -4.05 -4.27 12.85
CA ALA A 307 -4.55 -4.18 11.49
C ALA A 307 -3.42 -4.33 10.46
N GLY A 308 -2.26 -3.72 10.69
CA GLY A 308 -1.09 -3.86 9.82
C GLY A 308 -0.62 -5.29 9.70
N SER A 309 -0.57 -6.04 10.82
CA SER A 309 -0.18 -7.45 10.79
C SER A 309 -1.16 -8.32 9.98
N ALA A 310 -2.46 -8.12 10.17
CA ALA A 310 -3.51 -8.87 9.50
C ALA A 310 -3.61 -8.54 8.01
N ILE A 311 -3.69 -7.25 7.65
CA ILE A 311 -3.79 -6.81 6.25
C ILE A 311 -2.53 -7.21 5.48
N GLY A 312 -1.35 -7.05 6.08
CA GLY A 312 -0.08 -7.50 5.50
C GLY A 312 -0.06 -9.00 5.24
N SER A 313 -0.52 -9.82 6.19
CA SER A 313 -0.55 -11.28 6.05
C SER A 313 -1.55 -11.79 4.98
N ILE A 314 -2.73 -11.16 4.90
CA ILE A 314 -3.70 -11.41 3.80
C ILE A 314 -3.04 -11.08 2.46
N THR A 315 -2.35 -9.94 2.38
CA THR A 315 -1.70 -9.46 1.17
C THR A 315 -0.57 -10.38 0.72
N LEU A 316 0.29 -10.81 1.66
CA LEU A 316 1.38 -11.75 1.43
C LEU A 316 0.87 -13.03 0.78
N THR A 317 0.00 -13.74 1.49
CA THR A 317 -0.46 -15.06 1.08
C THR A 317 -1.36 -15.02 -0.15
N GLY A 318 -2.26 -14.02 -0.24
CA GLY A 318 -3.09 -13.83 -1.41
C GLY A 318 -2.27 -13.56 -2.67
N SER A 319 -1.26 -12.69 -2.57
CA SER A 319 -0.42 -12.33 -3.70
C SER A 319 0.49 -13.48 -4.15
N LEU A 320 0.97 -14.31 -3.21
CA LEU A 320 1.69 -15.55 -3.55
C LEU A 320 0.81 -16.55 -4.32
N VAL A 321 -0.46 -16.70 -3.93
CA VAL A 321 -1.40 -17.58 -4.67
C VAL A 321 -1.73 -16.99 -6.04
N ALA A 322 -1.91 -15.68 -6.16
CA ALA A 322 -2.12 -15.01 -7.44
C ALA A 322 -0.92 -15.20 -8.37
N PHE A 323 0.30 -15.00 -7.86
CA PHE A 323 1.55 -15.29 -8.57
C PHE A 323 1.59 -16.75 -9.05
N ALA A 324 1.37 -17.70 -8.14
CA ALA A 324 1.47 -19.13 -8.47
C ALA A 324 0.45 -19.56 -9.54
N LYS A 325 -0.75 -18.97 -9.54
CA LYS A 325 -1.75 -19.21 -10.59
C LYS A 325 -1.36 -18.63 -11.93
N LEU A 326 -0.88 -17.39 -11.97
CA LEU A 326 -0.46 -16.74 -13.22
C LEU A 326 0.81 -17.38 -13.80
N GLN A 327 1.71 -17.88 -12.95
CA GLN A 327 2.90 -18.63 -13.37
C GLN A 327 2.59 -20.06 -13.81
N GLY A 328 1.34 -20.52 -13.66
CA GLY A 328 0.94 -21.90 -13.98
C GLY A 328 1.47 -22.95 -13.00
N LEU A 329 1.95 -22.56 -11.83
CA LEU A 329 2.35 -23.48 -10.74
C LEU A 329 1.14 -24.10 -10.05
N VAL A 330 0.03 -23.37 -10.00
CA VAL A 330 -1.27 -23.86 -9.52
C VAL A 330 -2.23 -23.96 -10.70
N THR A 331 -2.45 -25.18 -11.17
CA THR A 331 -3.33 -25.48 -12.32
C THR A 331 -4.66 -26.07 -11.87
N GLY A 332 -5.74 -25.78 -12.60
CA GLY A 332 -7.05 -26.39 -12.38
C GLY A 332 -8.16 -25.36 -12.10
N PRO A 333 -9.38 -25.83 -11.79
CA PRO A 333 -10.48 -24.95 -11.43
C PRO A 333 -10.20 -24.21 -10.11
N PRO A 334 -10.84 -23.05 -9.88
CA PRO A 334 -10.74 -22.36 -8.60
C PRO A 334 -11.12 -23.28 -7.42
N LEU A 335 -10.40 -23.14 -6.30
CA LEU A 335 -10.67 -23.93 -5.09
C LEU A 335 -12.10 -23.68 -4.62
N ASN A 336 -12.89 -24.74 -4.53
CA ASN A 336 -14.31 -24.65 -4.22
C ASN A 336 -14.68 -25.58 -3.05
N LEU A 337 -14.32 -25.16 -1.83
CA LEU A 337 -14.72 -25.88 -0.61
C LEU A 337 -16.23 -25.71 -0.34
N PRO A 338 -16.91 -26.74 0.20
CA PRO A 338 -18.29 -26.60 0.66
C PRO A 338 -18.40 -25.46 1.68
N GLY A 339 -19.28 -24.49 1.43
CA GLY A 339 -19.45 -23.34 2.33
C GLY A 339 -18.28 -22.34 2.35
N LYS A 340 -17.45 -22.25 1.29
CA LYS A 340 -16.28 -21.34 1.23
C LYS A 340 -16.53 -19.91 1.71
N GLY A 341 -17.72 -19.35 1.45
CA GLY A 341 -18.10 -18.01 1.90
C GLY A 341 -18.18 -17.92 3.43
N TYR A 342 -18.76 -18.94 4.07
CA TYR A 342 -18.80 -19.04 5.53
C TYR A 342 -17.43 -19.31 6.14
N ILE A 343 -16.56 -20.08 5.45
CA ILE A 343 -15.18 -20.29 5.90
C ILE A 343 -14.42 -18.96 5.93
N ASN A 344 -14.49 -18.17 4.85
CA ASN A 344 -13.88 -16.84 4.79
C ASN A 344 -14.46 -15.90 5.85
N LEU A 345 -15.78 -15.88 5.99
CA LEU A 345 -16.45 -15.03 6.98
C LEU A 345 -16.08 -15.43 8.41
N ALA A 346 -15.96 -16.73 8.70
CA ALA A 346 -15.54 -17.23 10.01
C ALA A 346 -14.10 -16.81 10.32
N MET A 347 -13.17 -16.96 9.37
CA MET A 347 -11.78 -16.49 9.56
C MET A 347 -11.73 -14.98 9.80
N LEU A 348 -12.48 -14.19 9.02
CA LEU A 348 -12.57 -12.74 9.21
C LEU A 348 -13.15 -12.38 10.59
N ALA A 349 -14.22 -13.04 11.01
CA ALA A 349 -14.82 -12.83 12.32
C ALA A 349 -13.86 -13.20 13.46
N SER A 350 -13.10 -14.29 13.31
CA SER A 350 -12.04 -14.67 14.27
C SER A 350 -10.93 -13.63 14.36
N ILE A 351 -10.50 -13.05 13.23
CA ILE A 351 -9.53 -11.96 13.19
C ILE A 351 -10.09 -10.73 13.92
N ILE A 352 -11.35 -10.35 13.69
CA ILE A 352 -11.94 -9.19 14.37
C ILE A 352 -12.07 -9.45 15.89
N ALA A 353 -12.52 -10.63 16.29
CA ALA A 353 -12.67 -11.01 17.69
C ALA A 353 -11.31 -11.07 18.44
N ALA A 354 -10.28 -11.62 17.80
CA ALA A 354 -8.93 -11.63 18.34
C ALA A 354 -8.36 -10.20 18.49
N GLY A 355 -8.78 -9.23 17.66
CA GLY A 355 -8.38 -7.82 17.82
C GLY A 355 -8.91 -7.21 19.11
N ALA A 356 -10.14 -7.55 19.50
CA ALA A 356 -10.69 -7.12 20.80
C ALA A 356 -9.90 -7.73 21.98
N MET A 357 -9.50 -9.01 21.86
CA MET A 357 -8.63 -9.66 22.85
C MET A 357 -7.23 -9.02 22.88
N TYR A 358 -6.68 -8.67 21.72
CA TYR A 358 -5.40 -7.99 21.62
C TYR A 358 -5.41 -6.65 22.36
N ASN A 359 -6.49 -5.88 22.20
CA ASN A 359 -6.57 -4.53 22.75
C ASN A 359 -6.85 -4.50 24.26
N THR A 360 -7.46 -5.56 24.81
CA THR A 360 -7.89 -5.64 26.22
C THR A 360 -7.11 -6.67 27.05
N GLY A 361 -6.32 -7.52 26.41
CA GLY A 361 -5.56 -8.59 27.05
C GLY A 361 -4.26 -8.10 27.70
N ASP A 362 -3.73 -8.92 28.60
CA ASP A 362 -2.36 -8.79 29.10
C ASP A 362 -1.34 -9.09 27.97
N VAL A 363 -0.05 -8.87 28.23
CA VAL A 363 1.02 -9.08 27.24
C VAL A 363 0.96 -10.48 26.59
N SER A 364 0.67 -11.51 27.38
CA SER A 364 0.56 -12.89 26.89
C SER A 364 -0.67 -13.09 25.99
N GLY A 365 -1.83 -12.59 26.41
CA GLY A 365 -3.06 -12.61 25.63
C GLY A 365 -2.95 -11.82 24.34
N ALA A 366 -2.37 -10.62 24.39
CA ALA A 366 -2.12 -9.79 23.22
C ALA A 366 -1.14 -10.45 22.24
N THR A 367 -0.05 -11.05 22.73
CA THR A 367 0.90 -11.78 21.88
C THR A 367 0.22 -12.95 21.18
N THR A 368 -0.56 -13.73 21.93
CA THR A 368 -1.30 -14.87 21.38
C THR A 368 -2.32 -14.41 20.34
N ALA A 369 -3.08 -13.36 20.64
CA ALA A 369 -4.07 -12.79 19.74
C ALA A 369 -3.43 -12.29 18.44
N LEU A 370 -2.33 -11.53 18.52
CA LEU A 370 -1.63 -10.99 17.36
C LEU A 370 -1.05 -12.10 16.47
N LEU A 371 -0.33 -13.06 17.05
CA LEU A 371 0.33 -14.10 16.26
C LEU A 371 -0.68 -15.08 15.64
N SER A 372 -1.71 -15.48 16.40
CA SER A 372 -2.76 -16.35 15.88
C SER A 372 -3.60 -15.66 14.81
N SER A 373 -3.95 -14.38 15.00
CA SER A 373 -4.70 -13.63 13.99
C SER A 373 -3.88 -13.40 12.72
N THR A 374 -2.58 -13.13 12.85
CA THR A 374 -1.67 -12.98 11.70
C THR A 374 -1.60 -14.28 10.90
N ALA A 375 -1.57 -15.44 11.56
CA ALA A 375 -1.63 -16.73 10.89
C ALA A 375 -2.98 -16.98 10.20
N ILE A 376 -4.10 -16.72 10.89
CA ILE A 376 -5.45 -16.86 10.33
C ILE A 376 -5.68 -15.91 9.15
N ALA A 377 -5.15 -14.68 9.22
CA ALA A 377 -5.16 -13.69 8.15
C ALA A 377 -4.40 -14.20 6.91
N GLY A 378 -3.28 -14.89 7.11
CA GLY A 378 -2.57 -15.57 6.03
C GLY A 378 -3.37 -16.73 5.42
N LEU A 379 -4.07 -17.51 6.23
CA LEU A 379 -4.97 -18.55 5.73
C LEU A 379 -6.16 -17.96 4.95
N LEU A 380 -6.69 -16.82 5.40
CA LEU A 380 -7.75 -16.09 4.71
C LEU A 380 -7.27 -15.57 3.35
N GLY A 381 -6.11 -14.92 3.28
CA GLY A 381 -5.54 -14.45 2.01
C GLY A 381 -5.30 -15.58 1.02
N LEU A 382 -4.74 -16.70 1.50
CA LEU A 382 -4.54 -17.92 0.74
C LEU A 382 -5.87 -18.47 0.20
N HIS A 383 -6.83 -18.75 1.09
CA HIS A 383 -8.08 -19.41 0.72
C HIS A 383 -8.94 -18.52 -0.19
N MET A 384 -9.08 -17.23 0.15
CA MET A 384 -9.83 -16.27 -0.66
C MET A 384 -9.27 -16.22 -2.09
N THR A 385 -7.96 -16.07 -2.26
CA THR A 385 -7.34 -15.96 -3.58
C THR A 385 -7.33 -17.31 -4.33
N ALA A 386 -7.19 -18.42 -3.62
CA ALA A 386 -7.30 -19.77 -4.17
C ALA A 386 -8.70 -20.04 -4.75
N SER A 387 -9.75 -19.43 -4.18
CA SER A 387 -11.13 -19.55 -4.65
C SER A 387 -11.50 -18.65 -5.84
N VAL A 388 -10.65 -17.71 -6.25
CA VAL A 388 -10.87 -16.86 -7.43
C VAL A 388 -10.37 -17.56 -8.70
N GLY A 389 -11.08 -17.43 -9.82
CA GLY A 389 -10.70 -18.04 -11.10
C GLY A 389 -9.52 -17.34 -11.79
N GLY A 390 -8.79 -18.06 -12.63
CA GLY A 390 -7.64 -17.52 -13.38
C GLY A 390 -7.96 -16.26 -14.19
N ALA A 391 -9.14 -16.23 -14.84
CA ALA A 391 -9.61 -15.09 -15.62
C ALA A 391 -9.85 -13.82 -14.79
N ASP A 392 -10.10 -13.97 -13.49
CA ASP A 392 -10.37 -12.86 -12.58
C ASP A 392 -9.14 -12.48 -11.74
N MET A 393 -8.00 -13.16 -11.93
CA MET A 393 -6.76 -12.86 -11.21
C MET A 393 -6.32 -11.40 -11.32
N PRO A 394 -6.44 -10.71 -12.48
CA PRO A 394 -6.07 -9.30 -12.56
C PRO A 394 -6.83 -8.41 -11.56
N VAL A 395 -8.13 -8.66 -11.33
CA VAL A 395 -8.92 -7.94 -10.31
C VAL A 395 -8.46 -8.29 -8.90
N MET A 396 -8.13 -9.56 -8.65
CA MET A 396 -7.62 -9.97 -7.33
C MET A 396 -6.29 -9.27 -7.01
N ILE A 397 -5.41 -9.08 -8.00
CA ILE A 397 -4.15 -8.36 -7.84
C ILE A 397 -4.39 -6.91 -7.45
N THR A 398 -5.35 -6.21 -8.06
CA THR A 398 -5.64 -4.81 -7.72
C THR A 398 -6.30 -4.66 -6.36
N VAL A 399 -7.13 -5.63 -5.95
CA VAL A 399 -7.73 -5.65 -4.60
C VAL A 399 -6.64 -5.81 -3.56
N LEU A 400 -5.74 -6.77 -3.74
CA LEU A 400 -4.62 -6.92 -2.84
C LEU A 400 -3.74 -5.65 -2.88
N ASN A 401 -3.55 -5.01 -4.05
CA ASN A 401 -2.72 -3.81 -4.16
C ASN A 401 -3.27 -2.69 -3.27
N SER A 402 -4.61 -2.57 -3.23
CA SER A 402 -5.29 -1.72 -2.27
C SER A 402 -4.92 -2.09 -0.83
N TYR A 403 -4.93 -3.37 -0.49
CA TYR A 403 -4.57 -3.85 0.85
C TYR A 403 -3.13 -3.50 1.24
N SER A 404 -2.15 -3.59 0.34
CA SER A 404 -0.79 -3.12 0.65
C SER A 404 -0.72 -1.63 0.99
N GLY A 405 -1.52 -0.81 0.30
CA GLY A 405 -1.62 0.62 0.61
C GLY A 405 -2.20 0.86 2.01
N TRP A 406 -3.28 0.16 2.36
CA TRP A 406 -3.88 0.27 3.70
C TRP A 406 -2.97 -0.28 4.80
N ALA A 407 -2.20 -1.34 4.54
CA ALA A 407 -1.18 -1.84 5.45
C ALA A 407 -0.07 -0.80 5.68
N LEU A 408 0.31 -0.07 4.63
CA LEU A 408 1.26 1.04 4.75
C LEU A 408 0.70 2.22 5.54
N CYS A 409 -0.60 2.54 5.42
CA CYS A 409 -1.25 3.52 6.28
C CYS A 409 -1.19 3.09 7.76
N THR A 410 -1.47 1.83 8.05
CA THR A 410 -1.40 1.33 9.42
C THR A 410 0.02 1.40 9.97
N GLU A 411 1.03 1.06 9.17
CA GLU A 411 2.43 1.25 9.55
C GLU A 411 2.78 2.73 9.78
N GLY A 412 2.19 3.61 8.97
CA GLY A 412 2.28 5.06 9.15
C GLY A 412 1.67 5.54 10.47
N PHE A 413 0.54 5.00 10.92
CA PHE A 413 -0.01 5.30 12.24
C PHE A 413 0.84 4.71 13.37
N VAL A 414 1.37 3.49 13.20
CA VAL A 414 2.23 2.86 14.22
C VAL A 414 3.49 3.68 14.47
N LEU A 415 4.10 4.21 13.42
CA LEU A 415 5.37 4.94 13.48
C LEU A 415 5.18 6.46 13.49
N SER A 416 3.93 6.91 13.40
CA SER A 416 3.51 8.29 13.16
C SER A 416 4.36 8.99 12.13
N ASN A 417 4.31 8.40 10.96
CA ASN A 417 5.07 8.81 9.80
C ASN A 417 4.10 9.26 8.71
N ASP A 418 3.95 10.57 8.56
CA ASP A 418 3.03 11.17 7.58
C ASP A 418 3.32 10.71 6.16
N LEU A 419 4.58 10.46 5.80
CA LEU A 419 4.93 9.97 4.48
C LEU A 419 4.32 8.58 4.21
N LEU A 420 4.37 7.68 5.18
CA LEU A 420 3.75 6.35 5.05
C LEU A 420 2.23 6.44 4.96
N ILE A 421 1.61 7.34 5.71
CA ILE A 421 0.15 7.59 5.66
C ILE A 421 -0.24 8.12 4.26
N VAL A 422 0.46 9.14 3.77
CA VAL A 422 0.20 9.76 2.45
C VAL A 422 0.36 8.74 1.33
N VAL A 423 1.47 8.01 1.32
CA VAL A 423 1.79 7.03 0.28
C VAL A 423 0.85 5.82 0.37
N GLY A 424 0.55 5.34 1.58
CA GLY A 424 -0.40 4.27 1.81
C GLY A 424 -1.80 4.62 1.31
N ALA A 425 -2.30 5.82 1.62
CA ALA A 425 -3.64 6.25 1.20
C ALA A 425 -3.73 6.36 -0.33
N LEU A 426 -2.66 6.84 -0.96
CA LEU A 426 -2.53 6.93 -2.40
C LEU A 426 -2.62 5.54 -3.07
N ILE A 427 -1.85 4.57 -2.59
CA ILE A 427 -1.84 3.20 -3.14
C ILE A 427 -3.16 2.49 -2.84
N GLY A 428 -3.67 2.64 -1.62
CA GLY A 428 -4.91 2.04 -1.14
C GLY A 428 -6.11 2.46 -1.99
N SER A 429 -6.27 3.77 -2.18
CA SER A 429 -7.30 4.35 -3.05
C SER A 429 -7.11 3.93 -4.52
N SER A 430 -5.86 3.94 -5.02
CA SER A 430 -5.56 3.51 -6.39
C SER A 430 -5.96 2.07 -6.67
N GLY A 431 -5.60 1.13 -5.80
CA GLY A 431 -5.97 -0.27 -5.96
C GLY A 431 -7.50 -0.49 -5.91
N ALA A 432 -8.20 0.24 -5.03
CA ALA A 432 -9.65 0.13 -4.92
C ALA A 432 -10.36 0.62 -6.20
N ILE A 433 -9.96 1.78 -6.72
CA ILE A 433 -10.52 2.36 -7.95
C ILE A 433 -10.19 1.49 -9.15
N LEU A 434 -8.95 1.01 -9.26
CA LEU A 434 -8.58 0.17 -10.38
C LEU A 434 -9.33 -1.17 -10.36
N SER A 435 -9.56 -1.74 -9.18
CA SER A 435 -10.41 -2.93 -9.01
C SER A 435 -11.83 -2.68 -9.50
N TYR A 436 -12.40 -1.51 -9.19
CA TYR A 436 -13.72 -1.10 -9.68
C TYR A 436 -13.73 -0.97 -11.21
N ILE A 437 -12.79 -0.23 -11.79
CA ILE A 437 -12.72 -0.01 -13.25
C ILE A 437 -12.57 -1.34 -13.99
N MET A 438 -11.74 -2.25 -13.48
CA MET A 438 -11.56 -3.57 -14.08
C MET A 438 -12.81 -4.44 -13.96
N CYS A 439 -13.53 -4.37 -12.84
CA CYS A 439 -14.82 -5.04 -12.66
C CYS A 439 -15.85 -4.55 -13.70
N GLU A 440 -15.97 -3.24 -13.88
CA GLU A 440 -16.87 -2.66 -14.89
C GLU A 440 -16.48 -3.07 -16.31
N ALA A 441 -15.18 -3.00 -16.65
CA ALA A 441 -14.68 -3.42 -17.95
C ALA A 441 -14.97 -4.90 -18.26
N MET A 442 -15.09 -5.74 -17.22
CA MET A 442 -15.44 -7.15 -17.32
C MET A 442 -16.93 -7.44 -17.16
N ASN A 443 -17.78 -6.42 -16.96
CA ASN A 443 -19.21 -6.53 -16.65
C ASN A 443 -19.50 -7.50 -15.49
N ARG A 444 -18.71 -7.39 -14.41
CA ARG A 444 -18.85 -8.19 -13.19
C ARG A 444 -18.78 -7.28 -11.98
N SER A 445 -19.50 -7.63 -10.90
CA SER A 445 -19.36 -6.92 -9.63
C SER A 445 -18.21 -7.47 -8.79
N LEU A 446 -17.59 -6.61 -7.98
CA LEU A 446 -16.49 -7.00 -7.09
C LEU A 446 -16.85 -8.16 -6.13
N PRO A 447 -18.04 -8.18 -5.47
CA PRO A 447 -18.44 -9.33 -4.65
C PRO A 447 -18.52 -10.64 -5.44
N ASN A 448 -19.01 -10.58 -6.70
CA ASN A 448 -19.09 -11.77 -7.56
C ASN A 448 -17.71 -12.28 -7.99
N VAL A 449 -16.70 -11.41 -8.05
CA VAL A 449 -15.31 -11.80 -8.31
C VAL A 449 -14.69 -12.46 -7.08
N LEU A 450 -14.82 -11.85 -5.90
CA LEU A 450 -14.16 -12.32 -4.67
C LEU A 450 -14.84 -13.53 -4.02
N LEU A 451 -16.17 -13.59 -4.03
CA LEU A 451 -16.95 -14.65 -3.37
C LEU A 451 -17.45 -15.72 -4.37
N GLY A 452 -17.32 -15.45 -5.67
CA GLY A 452 -18.04 -16.18 -6.72
C GLY A 452 -19.51 -15.78 -6.77
N LYS A 453 -20.25 -16.24 -7.79
CA LYS A 453 -21.72 -16.12 -7.78
C LYS A 453 -22.23 -16.89 -6.56
N MET A 454 -22.80 -16.21 -5.57
CA MET A 454 -23.69 -16.89 -4.63
C MET A 454 -24.85 -17.40 -5.46
N SER A 455 -25.02 -18.71 -5.55
CA SER A 455 -26.24 -19.27 -6.14
C SER A 455 -27.39 -18.85 -5.24
N THR A 456 -28.12 -17.81 -5.62
CA THR A 456 -29.51 -17.64 -5.23
C THR A 456 -30.36 -18.60 -6.02
#